data_AF-A0A3N5XZH3-F1
#
_entry.id   AF-A0A3N5XZH3-F1
#
_cell.length_a   1.000
_cell.length_b   1.000
_cell.length_c   1.000
_cell.angle_alpha   90.00
_cell.angle_beta   90.00
_cell.angle_gamma   90.00
#
_symmetry.space_group_name_H-M   'P 1'
#
loop_
_entity.id
_entity.type
_entity.pdbx_description
1 polymer ?
#
loop_
_entity_poly.entity_id
_entity_poly.type
_entity_poly.pdbx_seq_one_letter_code
_entity_poly.pdbx_strand_id
1 'polypeptide(L)'
;MAVDKLNPQSMALFFGQHQRQINRFVVAILAIYLLAFLADLVWRIIPEPKTSAQNAGQIAENNAQSSSNNSPNTDIRALQQLNLFGDLVVQTQPVQEAVTDAPETRLNLVLTGVVSSSNLDYGTAVIEHRGSQAVYGIGEKIEGTNAILHQVQSDRVIIRNGVRNETLMMEGIDYEQANRAREARLREVAVAQRNSSRNVTAPAPASRLSNEAIEATRQLRESPDSFVDFISVAPHREDDVTVGYKISPGKNPALFEATGLKSGDVVTLINGLDLTDPQQSIDAMGELRNAEFIELTVNRNGEILTLYLELPEA
;
A
#
# COMPACT_ATOMS: atom_id res chain seq x y z
N MET A 1 -68.64 17.62 -53.75
CA MET A 1 -67.86 17.65 -52.50
C MET A 1 -68.54 18.63 -51.55
N ALA A 2 -69.43 18.15 -50.69
CA ALA A 2 -70.01 18.96 -49.63
C ALA A 2 -69.25 18.64 -48.35
N VAL A 3 -68.53 19.63 -47.83
CA VAL A 3 -67.83 19.55 -46.54
C VAL A 3 -68.89 19.69 -45.47
N ASP A 4 -69.09 18.61 -44.71
CA ASP A 4 -70.07 18.53 -43.64
C ASP A 4 -69.67 19.49 -42.51
N LYS A 5 -70.57 20.41 -42.15
CA LYS A 5 -70.31 21.46 -41.16
C LYS A 5 -70.41 20.84 -39.77
N LEU A 6 -69.28 20.72 -39.06
CA LEU A 6 -69.24 20.31 -37.66
C LEU A 6 -70.09 21.27 -36.81
N ASN A 7 -71.22 20.77 -36.30
CA ASN A 7 -72.13 21.52 -35.45
C ASN A 7 -71.59 21.58 -34.00
N PRO A 8 -71.31 22.76 -33.43
CA PRO A 8 -70.73 22.89 -32.09
C PRO A 8 -71.71 22.51 -30.96
N GLN A 9 -73.02 22.55 -31.22
CA GLN A 9 -74.04 22.28 -30.19
C GLN A 9 -74.23 20.78 -29.92
N SER A 10 -74.04 19.91 -30.92
CA SER A 10 -74.07 18.45 -30.73
C SER A 10 -72.80 17.92 -30.03
N MET A 11 -71.67 18.61 -30.17
CA MET A 11 -70.45 18.29 -29.43
C MET A 11 -70.64 18.54 -27.93
N ALA A 12 -71.20 19.68 -27.53
CA ALA A 12 -71.37 20.03 -26.11
C ALA A 12 -72.22 19.04 -25.31
N LEU A 13 -73.27 18.46 -25.91
CA LEU A 13 -74.12 17.45 -25.26
C LEU A 13 -73.46 16.07 -25.18
N PHE A 14 -72.63 15.71 -26.17
CA PHE A 14 -71.86 14.45 -26.17
C PHE A 14 -70.74 14.46 -25.13
N PHE A 15 -70.07 15.62 -24.96
CA PHE A 15 -69.06 15.85 -23.91
C PHE A 15 -69.66 15.69 -22.50
N GLY A 16 -70.88 16.18 -22.25
CA GLY A 16 -71.53 16.05 -20.95
C GLY A 16 -71.84 14.62 -20.51
N GLN A 17 -72.26 13.74 -21.43
CA GLN A 17 -72.57 12.34 -21.12
C GLN A 17 -71.32 11.46 -20.97
N HIS A 18 -70.27 11.73 -21.75
CA HIS A 18 -69.02 10.95 -21.73
C HIS A 18 -67.90 11.62 -20.92
N GLN A 19 -68.17 12.70 -20.20
CA GLN A 19 -67.18 13.49 -19.44
C GLN A 19 -66.26 12.65 -18.55
N ARG A 20 -66.80 11.61 -17.88
CA ARG A 20 -66.00 10.70 -17.04
C ARG A 20 -65.07 9.81 -17.86
N GLN A 21 -65.50 9.35 -19.03
CA GLN A 21 -64.66 8.54 -19.92
C GLN A 21 -63.59 9.42 -20.58
N ILE A 22 -63.96 10.62 -21.03
CA ILE A 22 -63.04 11.60 -21.59
C ILE A 22 -61.97 11.99 -20.57
N ASN A 23 -62.34 12.28 -19.32
CA ASN A 23 -61.36 12.55 -18.26
C ASN A 23 -60.44 11.35 -18.02
N ARG A 24 -60.95 10.10 -18.04
CA ARG A 24 -60.10 8.91 -17.92
C ARG A 24 -59.13 8.76 -19.10
N PHE A 25 -59.58 9.03 -20.32
CA PHE A 25 -58.71 9.02 -21.50
C PHE A 25 -57.66 10.13 -21.42
N VAL A 26 -58.03 11.34 -21.02
CA VAL A 26 -57.11 12.46 -20.85
C VAL A 26 -56.08 12.15 -19.77
N VAL A 27 -56.50 11.61 -18.62
CA VAL A 27 -55.59 11.20 -17.53
C VAL A 27 -54.67 10.06 -18.00
N ALA A 28 -55.18 9.08 -18.75
CA ALA A 28 -54.35 7.99 -19.28
C ALA A 28 -53.30 8.51 -20.27
N ILE A 29 -53.68 9.41 -21.18
CA ILE A 29 -52.76 10.05 -22.12
C ILE A 29 -51.70 10.88 -21.38
N LEU A 30 -52.11 11.66 -20.37
CA LEU A 30 -51.20 12.47 -19.57
C LEU A 30 -50.24 11.59 -18.75
N ALA A 31 -50.72 10.49 -18.17
CA ALA A 31 -49.89 9.53 -17.44
C ALA A 31 -48.86 8.85 -18.36
N ILE A 32 -49.25 8.47 -19.58
CA ILE A 32 -48.34 7.91 -20.58
C ILE A 32 -47.27 8.93 -20.98
N TYR A 33 -47.66 10.19 -21.20
CA TYR A 33 -46.72 11.26 -21.51
C TYR A 33 -45.70 11.49 -20.37
N LEU A 34 -46.17 11.49 -19.12
CA LEU A 34 -45.31 11.68 -17.95
C LEU A 34 -44.32 10.51 -17.77
N LEU A 35 -44.77 9.27 -18.01
CA LEU A 35 -43.89 8.10 -18.02
C LEU A 35 -42.80 8.18 -19.09
N ALA A 36 -43.15 8.59 -20.31
CA ALA A 36 -42.17 8.77 -21.39
C ALA A 36 -41.15 9.86 -21.05
N PHE A 37 -41.60 10.96 -20.45
CA PHE A 37 -40.73 12.06 -20.00
C PHE A 37 -39.76 11.62 -18.90
N LEU A 38 -40.23 10.83 -17.92
CA LEU A 38 -39.36 10.28 -16.88
C LEU A 38 -38.33 9.31 -17.44
N ALA A 39 -38.68 8.50 -18.44
CA ALA A 39 -37.74 7.59 -19.08
C ALA A 39 -36.59 8.34 -19.77
N ASP A 40 -36.89 9.45 -20.47
CA ASP A 40 -35.88 10.31 -21.10
C ASP A 40 -34.97 10.99 -20.07
N LEU A 41 -35.54 11.41 -18.93
CA LEU A 41 -34.76 12.00 -17.82
C LEU A 41 -33.79 10.98 -17.21
N VAL A 42 -34.25 9.74 -17.01
CA VAL A 42 -33.40 8.64 -16.50
C VAL A 42 -32.28 8.32 -17.49
N TRP A 43 -32.57 8.31 -18.81
CA TRP A 43 -31.57 8.04 -19.84
C TRP A 43 -30.48 9.12 -19.93
N ARG A 44 -30.77 10.37 -19.54
CA ARG A 44 -29.75 11.44 -19.46
C ARG A 44 -28.86 11.37 -18.22
N ILE A 45 -29.30 10.71 -17.15
CA ILE A 45 -28.56 10.63 -15.88
C ILE A 45 -27.60 9.44 -15.86
N ILE A 46 -27.91 8.36 -16.58
CA ILE A 46 -27.03 7.21 -16.70
C ILE A 46 -25.97 7.52 -17.78
N PRO A 47 -24.69 7.69 -17.42
CA PRO A 47 -23.64 7.84 -18.42
C PRO A 47 -23.57 6.55 -19.25
N GLU A 48 -23.68 6.67 -20.57
CA GLU A 48 -23.49 5.52 -21.44
C GLU A 48 -22.07 4.96 -21.22
N PRO A 49 -21.92 3.64 -20.99
CA PRO A 49 -20.61 3.02 -21.04
C PRO A 49 -20.10 3.22 -22.45
N LYS A 50 -19.05 4.04 -22.59
CA LYS A 50 -18.29 4.17 -23.82
C LYS A 50 -17.70 2.79 -24.13
N THR A 51 -18.47 1.97 -24.81
CA THR A 51 -17.98 0.75 -25.43
C THR A 51 -17.21 1.23 -26.64
N SER A 52 -15.97 1.67 -26.39
CA SER A 52 -14.95 1.79 -27.41
C SER A 52 -14.70 0.38 -27.92
N ALA A 53 -15.52 -0.06 -28.87
CA ALA A 53 -15.16 -1.14 -29.77
C ALA A 53 -13.98 -0.62 -30.60
N GLN A 54 -12.78 -0.66 -30.00
CA GLN A 54 -11.55 -0.62 -30.75
C GLN A 54 -11.63 -1.78 -31.74
N ASN A 55 -11.54 -1.41 -33.01
CA ASN A 55 -11.43 -2.32 -34.14
C ASN A 55 -10.65 -3.57 -33.74
N ALA A 56 -11.35 -4.71 -33.71
CA ALA A 56 -10.72 -6.00 -33.62
C ALA A 56 -9.61 -6.04 -34.68
N GLY A 57 -8.39 -6.28 -34.22
CA GLY A 57 -7.22 -6.38 -35.07
C GLY A 57 -7.50 -7.37 -36.18
N GLN A 58 -7.46 -6.88 -37.43
CA GLN A 58 -7.21 -7.77 -38.56
C GLN A 58 -5.79 -8.27 -38.37
N ILE A 59 -5.65 -9.50 -37.88
CA ILE A 59 -4.40 -10.25 -37.94
C ILE A 59 -4.20 -10.57 -39.41
N ALA A 60 -3.51 -9.67 -40.12
CA ALA A 60 -2.87 -10.00 -41.38
C ALA A 60 -1.58 -10.76 -41.03
N GLU A 61 -1.61 -12.08 -41.19
CA GLU A 61 -0.42 -12.91 -41.31
C GLU A 61 0.43 -12.36 -42.46
N ASN A 62 1.46 -11.58 -42.14
CA ASN A 62 2.44 -11.16 -43.12
C ASN A 62 3.73 -11.96 -42.89
N ASN A 63 3.91 -12.92 -43.81
CA ASN A 63 5.12 -13.67 -44.07
C ASN A 63 6.38 -12.81 -43.89
N ALA A 64 7.35 -13.38 -43.18
CA ALA A 64 8.70 -12.87 -43.11
C ALA A 64 9.32 -12.89 -44.51
N GLN A 65 9.41 -11.71 -45.14
CA GLN A 65 10.29 -11.50 -46.28
C GLN A 65 11.04 -10.19 -46.11
N SER A 66 12.31 -10.36 -45.78
CA SER A 66 13.34 -9.35 -45.70
C SER A 66 13.40 -8.56 -47.01
N SER A 67 13.17 -7.25 -46.95
CA SER A 67 13.54 -6.32 -48.03
C SER A 67 13.74 -4.90 -47.49
N SER A 68 15.03 -4.55 -47.43
CA SER A 68 15.67 -3.24 -47.57
C SER A 68 14.93 -1.95 -47.17
N ASN A 69 15.52 -1.24 -46.20
CA ASN A 69 15.77 0.20 -46.19
C ASN A 69 14.65 1.12 -46.71
N ASN A 70 13.60 1.33 -45.92
CA ASN A 70 13.06 2.67 -45.70
C ASN A 70 12.14 2.67 -44.46
N SER A 71 12.72 2.61 -43.26
CA SER A 71 11.94 2.82 -42.04
C SER A 71 11.70 4.33 -41.89
N PRO A 72 10.45 4.83 -41.89
CA PRO A 72 10.21 6.17 -41.36
C PRO A 72 10.70 6.13 -39.92
N ASN A 73 11.66 6.98 -39.61
CA ASN A 73 12.20 7.16 -38.26
C ASN A 73 11.06 7.67 -37.36
N THR A 74 10.21 6.77 -36.88
CA THR A 74 9.14 7.10 -35.95
C THR A 74 9.82 7.44 -34.64
N ASP A 75 9.90 8.74 -34.36
CA ASP A 75 10.57 9.26 -33.17
C ASP A 75 9.71 8.95 -31.93
N ILE A 76 9.95 7.77 -31.37
CA ILE A 76 9.27 7.25 -30.18
C ILE A 76 9.59 8.13 -28.96
N ARG A 77 10.64 8.95 -29.00
CA ARG A 77 11.00 9.86 -27.91
C ARG A 77 9.98 10.97 -27.74
N ALA A 78 9.41 11.47 -28.84
CA ALA A 78 8.33 12.46 -28.77
C ALA A 78 7.14 11.87 -28.02
N LEU A 79 6.72 10.64 -28.37
CA LEU A 79 5.60 9.96 -27.71
C LEU A 79 5.86 9.65 -26.24
N GLN A 80 7.10 9.32 -25.87
CA GLN A 80 7.48 9.10 -24.47
C GLN A 80 7.49 10.39 -23.66
N GLN A 81 7.87 11.53 -24.24
CA GLN A 81 7.86 12.85 -23.59
C GLN A 81 6.45 13.40 -23.33
N LEU A 82 5.42 12.87 -24.02
CA LEU A 82 4.05 13.30 -23.77
C LEU A 82 3.47 12.79 -22.44
N ASN A 83 4.16 11.90 -21.71
CA ASN A 83 3.71 11.37 -20.41
C ASN A 83 2.22 11.01 -20.41
N LEU A 84 1.75 10.32 -21.47
CA LEU A 84 0.32 10.04 -21.74
C LEU A 84 -0.39 9.26 -20.60
N PHE A 85 0.39 8.68 -19.70
CA PHE A 85 -0.07 7.87 -18.57
C PHE A 85 0.33 8.49 -17.20
N GLY A 86 0.79 9.74 -17.21
CA GLY A 86 1.29 10.46 -16.04
C GLY A 86 2.77 10.22 -15.76
N ASP A 87 3.39 11.18 -15.08
CA ASP A 87 4.71 10.99 -14.48
C ASP A 87 4.55 10.11 -13.23
N LEU A 88 5.28 8.99 -13.18
CA LEU A 88 5.50 8.30 -11.92
C LEU A 88 6.38 9.21 -11.06
N VAL A 89 5.74 10.12 -10.32
CA VAL A 89 6.38 10.74 -9.17
C VAL A 89 6.52 9.63 -8.16
N VAL A 90 7.64 8.89 -8.26
CA VAL A 90 8.16 8.10 -7.16
C VAL A 90 8.52 9.13 -6.10
N GLN A 91 7.54 9.52 -5.29
CA GLN A 91 7.82 10.06 -3.99
C GLN A 91 8.64 8.96 -3.33
N THR A 92 9.94 9.21 -3.18
CA THR A 92 10.80 8.44 -2.30
C THR A 92 10.31 8.70 -0.88
N GLN A 93 9.16 8.13 -0.55
CA GLN A 93 8.88 7.76 0.82
C GLN A 93 10.05 6.87 1.23
N PRO A 94 10.59 7.04 2.45
CA PRO A 94 11.53 6.07 2.97
C PRO A 94 10.89 4.70 2.75
N VAL A 95 11.65 3.80 2.16
CA VAL A 95 11.27 2.40 2.04
C VAL A 95 10.97 1.98 3.48
N GLN A 96 9.70 2.06 3.90
CA GLN A 96 9.22 1.23 4.98
C GLN A 96 9.59 -0.14 4.48
N GLU A 97 10.60 -0.71 5.12
CA GLU A 97 11.08 -2.04 4.84
C GLU A 97 9.83 -2.89 4.74
N ALA A 98 9.48 -3.25 3.51
CA ALA A 98 8.43 -4.21 3.30
C ALA A 98 8.94 -5.40 4.10
N VAL A 99 8.30 -5.69 5.24
CA VAL A 99 8.63 -6.80 6.11
C VAL A 99 8.45 -8.02 5.24
N THR A 100 9.53 -8.39 4.56
CA THR A 100 9.49 -9.30 3.42
C THR A 100 10.27 -10.56 3.70
N ASP A 101 10.87 -10.64 4.89
CA ASP A 101 11.47 -11.87 5.41
C ASP A 101 10.80 -12.24 6.74
N ALA A 102 9.48 -12.44 6.69
CA ALA A 102 8.75 -13.07 7.78
C ALA A 102 8.76 -14.59 7.56
N PRO A 103 9.24 -15.40 8.51
CA PRO A 103 9.28 -16.85 8.35
C PRO A 103 7.87 -17.43 8.21
N GLU A 104 7.76 -18.62 7.62
CA GLU A 104 6.49 -19.33 7.50
C GLU A 104 5.81 -19.52 8.87
N THR A 105 4.50 -19.29 8.92
CA THR A 105 3.73 -19.49 10.16
C THR A 105 3.67 -20.95 10.55
N ARG A 106 3.68 -21.20 11.86
CA ARG A 106 3.47 -22.54 12.44
C ARG A 106 2.04 -22.75 12.89
N LEU A 107 1.17 -21.76 12.72
CA LEU A 107 -0.24 -21.88 13.07
C LEU A 107 -0.94 -22.77 12.05
N ASN A 108 -1.87 -23.60 12.53
CA ASN A 108 -2.66 -24.49 11.67
C ASN A 108 -3.80 -23.69 11.00
N LEU A 109 -3.42 -22.79 10.10
CA LEU A 109 -4.30 -21.92 9.32
C LEU A 109 -4.14 -22.26 7.84
N VAL A 110 -5.22 -22.09 7.07
CA VAL A 110 -5.20 -22.23 5.61
C VAL A 110 -5.71 -20.94 4.99
N LEU A 111 -4.90 -20.32 4.13
CA LEU A 111 -5.31 -19.13 3.38
C LEU A 111 -5.98 -19.54 2.07
N THR A 112 -7.29 -19.37 2.01
CA THR A 112 -8.13 -19.83 0.88
C THR A 112 -8.39 -18.74 -0.14
N GLY A 113 -8.18 -17.46 0.22
CA GLY A 113 -8.31 -16.35 -0.73
C GLY A 113 -7.74 -15.04 -0.20
N VAL A 114 -7.34 -14.18 -1.13
CA VAL A 114 -6.84 -12.82 -0.84
C VAL A 114 -7.42 -11.82 -1.84
N VAL A 115 -7.68 -10.61 -1.34
CA VAL A 115 -8.02 -9.43 -2.14
C VAL A 115 -7.05 -8.34 -1.72
N SER A 116 -6.01 -8.14 -2.51
CA SER A 116 -4.97 -7.11 -2.27
C SER A 116 -5.33 -5.80 -2.96
N SER A 117 -5.23 -4.68 -2.24
CA SER A 117 -5.30 -3.33 -2.83
C SER A 117 -3.91 -2.81 -3.17
N SER A 118 -3.84 -1.79 -4.03
CA SER A 118 -2.61 -1.01 -4.25
C SER A 118 -2.26 -0.12 -3.04
N ASN A 119 -3.22 0.11 -2.14
CA ASN A 119 -3.00 0.78 -0.87
C ASN A 119 -2.74 -0.29 0.21
N LEU A 120 -1.59 -0.17 0.90
CA LEU A 120 -1.11 -1.12 1.92
C LEU A 120 -2.06 -1.28 3.11
N ASP A 121 -2.88 -0.26 3.41
CA ASP A 121 -3.84 -0.28 4.53
C ASP A 121 -5.14 -1.00 4.18
N TYR A 122 -5.34 -1.35 2.91
CA TYR A 122 -6.57 -1.97 2.43
C TYR A 122 -6.28 -3.36 1.86
N GLY A 123 -6.89 -4.36 2.46
CA GLY A 123 -6.75 -5.74 2.03
C GLY A 123 -7.64 -6.65 2.84
N THR A 124 -8.07 -7.74 2.22
CA THR A 124 -8.93 -8.72 2.86
C THR A 124 -8.41 -10.12 2.56
N ALA A 125 -8.45 -10.97 3.58
CA ALA A 125 -8.02 -12.36 3.48
C ALA A 125 -9.14 -13.29 3.94
N VAL A 126 -9.27 -14.43 3.29
CA VAL A 126 -10.18 -15.49 3.69
C VAL A 126 -9.34 -16.61 4.30
N ILE A 127 -9.46 -16.78 5.61
CA ILE A 127 -8.61 -17.69 6.39
C ILE A 127 -9.50 -18.75 7.02
N GLU A 128 -9.10 -20.00 6.84
CA GLU A 128 -9.70 -21.15 7.50
C GLU A 128 -8.87 -21.54 8.73
N HIS A 129 -9.57 -21.77 9.84
CA HIS A 129 -9.01 -22.36 11.04
C HIS A 129 -9.89 -23.53 11.48
N ARG A 130 -9.33 -24.75 11.46
CA ARG A 130 -10.02 -25.99 11.89
C ARG A 130 -11.38 -26.22 11.20
N GLY A 131 -11.47 -25.99 9.89
CA GLY A 131 -12.69 -26.16 9.12
C GLY A 131 -13.70 -25.02 9.22
N SER A 132 -13.41 -23.95 9.97
CA SER A 132 -14.20 -22.73 9.99
C SER A 132 -13.50 -21.64 9.19
N GLN A 133 -14.16 -21.15 8.14
CA GLN A 133 -13.63 -20.14 7.23
C GLN A 133 -14.28 -18.79 7.51
N ALA A 134 -13.46 -17.74 7.63
CA ALA A 134 -13.92 -16.38 7.87
C ALA A 134 -13.09 -15.36 7.06
N VAL A 135 -13.65 -14.16 6.94
CA VAL A 135 -13.07 -13.05 6.19
C VAL A 135 -12.49 -12.06 7.17
N TYR A 136 -11.22 -11.70 7.00
CA TYR A 136 -10.47 -10.82 7.91
C TYR A 136 -9.93 -9.60 7.17
N GLY A 137 -10.10 -8.43 7.77
CA GLY A 137 -9.45 -7.19 7.36
C GLY A 137 -8.08 -6.98 8.02
N ILE A 138 -7.27 -6.09 7.47
CA ILE A 138 -6.00 -5.69 8.09
C ILE A 138 -6.28 -5.09 9.48
N GLY A 139 -5.50 -5.52 10.48
CA GLY A 139 -5.67 -5.18 11.89
C GLY A 139 -6.65 -6.08 12.65
N GLU A 140 -7.34 -7.01 11.98
CA GLU A 140 -8.32 -7.89 12.61
C GLU A 140 -7.68 -9.15 13.21
N LYS A 141 -8.22 -9.61 14.34
CA LYS A 141 -7.77 -10.82 15.02
C LYS A 141 -8.39 -12.07 14.38
N ILE A 142 -7.56 -13.06 14.07
CA ILE A 142 -7.99 -14.34 13.51
C ILE A 142 -8.60 -15.20 14.62
N GLU A 143 -9.83 -15.65 14.41
CA GLU A 143 -10.61 -16.37 15.43
C GLU A 143 -9.93 -17.70 15.83
N GLY A 144 -9.93 -17.97 17.13
CA GLY A 144 -9.29 -19.17 17.69
C GLY A 144 -7.76 -19.12 17.75
N THR A 145 -7.13 -18.00 17.37
CA THR A 145 -5.69 -17.76 17.54
C THR A 145 -5.42 -16.42 18.23
N ASN A 146 -4.15 -16.10 18.49
CA ASN A 146 -3.73 -14.75 18.91
C ASN A 146 -3.10 -13.95 17.77
N ALA A 147 -3.22 -14.44 16.53
CA ALA A 147 -2.67 -13.78 15.37
C ALA A 147 -3.61 -12.66 14.89
N ILE A 148 -3.00 -11.56 14.45
CA ILE A 148 -3.67 -10.42 13.84
C ILE A 148 -3.22 -10.33 12.37
N LEU A 149 -4.14 -10.06 11.45
CA LEU A 149 -3.80 -9.85 10.05
C LEU A 149 -3.04 -8.53 9.91
N HIS A 150 -1.78 -8.58 9.49
CA HIS A 150 -0.91 -7.40 9.40
C HIS A 150 -0.83 -6.83 7.99
N GLN A 151 -0.72 -7.68 6.98
CA GLN A 151 -0.61 -7.26 5.59
C GLN A 151 -1.18 -8.32 4.66
N VAL A 152 -1.81 -7.89 3.57
CA VAL A 152 -2.33 -8.78 2.52
C VAL A 152 -1.54 -8.57 1.23
N GLN A 153 -0.99 -9.65 0.70
CA GLN A 153 -0.32 -9.69 -0.60
C GLN A 153 -1.08 -10.62 -1.55
N SER A 154 -0.67 -10.68 -2.81
CA SER A 154 -1.37 -11.47 -3.83
C SER A 154 -1.18 -12.98 -3.69
N ASP A 155 -0.10 -13.45 -3.06
CA ASP A 155 0.26 -14.86 -2.89
C ASP A 155 0.28 -15.33 -1.43
N ARG A 156 0.20 -14.39 -0.48
CA ARG A 156 0.37 -14.64 0.96
C ARG A 156 -0.29 -13.55 1.79
N VAL A 157 -0.42 -13.82 3.09
CA VAL A 157 -0.66 -12.78 4.09
C VAL A 157 0.44 -12.79 5.14
N ILE A 158 0.73 -11.62 5.68
CA ILE A 158 1.58 -11.49 6.86
C ILE A 158 0.66 -11.35 8.07
N ILE A 159 0.87 -12.21 9.05
CA ILE A 159 0.14 -12.20 10.32
C ILE A 159 1.11 -11.86 11.44
N ARG A 160 0.64 -11.13 12.45
CA ARG A 160 1.40 -10.81 13.65
C ARG A 160 0.92 -11.72 14.78
N ASN A 161 1.78 -12.61 15.25
CA ASN A 161 1.50 -13.52 16.36
C ASN A 161 2.33 -13.07 17.58
N GLY A 162 1.75 -12.21 18.42
CA GLY A 162 2.48 -11.53 19.48
C GLY A 162 3.42 -10.46 18.92
N VAL A 163 4.73 -10.63 19.13
CA VAL A 163 5.78 -9.68 18.66
C VAL A 163 6.33 -10.06 17.29
N ARG A 164 6.09 -11.29 16.80
CA ARG A 164 6.68 -11.81 15.56
C ARG A 164 5.70 -11.71 14.40
N ASN A 165 6.21 -11.25 13.25
CA ASN A 165 5.52 -11.37 11.97
C ASN A 165 5.81 -12.75 11.36
N GLU A 166 4.76 -13.39 10.85
CA GLU A 166 4.82 -14.70 10.23
C GLU A 166 4.08 -14.67 8.89
N THR A 167 4.53 -15.47 7.94
CA THR A 167 3.93 -15.56 6.61
C THR A 167 2.99 -16.76 6.52
N LEU A 168 1.75 -16.52 6.13
CA LEU A 168 0.80 -17.57 5.73
C LEU A 168 0.64 -17.55 4.21
N MET A 169 1.13 -18.60 3.55
CA MET A 169 1.00 -18.78 2.10
C MET A 169 -0.43 -19.12 1.71
N MET A 170 -0.82 -18.69 0.51
CA MET A 170 -2.07 -19.14 -0.10
C MET A 170 -2.00 -20.63 -0.40
N GLU A 171 -3.13 -21.31 -0.22
CA GLU A 171 -3.23 -22.75 -0.45
C GLU A 171 -2.82 -23.09 -1.90
N GLY A 172 -1.97 -24.12 -2.04
CA GLY A 172 -1.41 -24.55 -3.32
C GLY A 172 -0.11 -23.85 -3.74
N ILE A 173 0.44 -22.96 -2.91
CA ILE A 173 1.74 -22.31 -3.13
C ILE A 173 2.74 -22.76 -2.06
N ASP A 174 3.82 -23.45 -2.47
CA ASP A 174 4.90 -23.83 -1.57
C ASP A 174 5.77 -22.62 -1.18
N TYR A 175 5.96 -22.40 0.13
CA TYR A 175 6.75 -21.30 0.70
C TYR A 175 8.15 -21.19 0.07
N GLU A 176 8.89 -22.30 0.05
CA GLU A 176 10.27 -22.37 -0.47
C GLU A 176 10.36 -22.10 -1.98
N GLN A 177 9.33 -22.48 -2.74
CA GLN A 177 9.32 -22.25 -4.18
C GLN A 177 8.98 -20.79 -4.49
N ALA A 178 7.99 -20.22 -3.79
CA ALA A 178 7.63 -18.82 -3.90
C ALA A 178 8.79 -17.90 -3.48
N ASN A 179 9.50 -18.23 -2.40
CA ASN A 179 10.62 -17.42 -1.93
C ASN A 179 11.78 -17.43 -2.94
N ARG A 180 12.16 -18.60 -3.48
CA ARG A 180 13.19 -18.69 -4.53
C ARG A 180 12.82 -17.91 -5.80
N ALA A 181 11.56 -17.97 -6.23
CA ALA A 181 11.09 -17.21 -7.39
C ALA A 181 11.15 -15.69 -7.14
N ARG A 182 10.83 -15.26 -5.92
CA ARG A 182 10.93 -13.86 -5.50
C ARG A 182 12.38 -13.38 -5.48
N GLU A 183 13.29 -14.15 -4.86
CA GLU A 183 14.72 -13.82 -4.86
C GLU A 183 15.31 -13.73 -6.27
N ALA A 184 14.92 -14.63 -7.18
CA ALA A 184 15.35 -14.59 -8.57
C ALA A 184 14.91 -13.30 -9.27
N ARG A 185 13.65 -12.87 -9.07
CA ARG A 185 13.13 -11.60 -9.62
C ARG A 185 13.85 -10.39 -9.02
N LEU A 186 14.09 -10.36 -7.72
CA LEU A 186 14.82 -9.28 -7.05
C LEU A 186 16.25 -9.15 -7.61
N ARG A 187 16.92 -10.29 -7.88
CA ARG A 187 18.24 -10.31 -8.52
C ARG A 187 18.20 -9.81 -9.96
N GLU A 188 17.18 -10.16 -10.75
CA GLU A 188 17.01 -9.69 -12.12
C GLU A 188 16.82 -8.17 -12.19
N VAL A 189 15.97 -7.59 -11.34
CA VAL A 189 15.77 -6.14 -11.22
C VAL A 189 17.08 -5.44 -10.84
N ALA A 190 17.85 -6.00 -9.90
CA ALA A 190 19.14 -5.45 -9.50
C ALA A 190 20.17 -5.46 -10.65
N VAL A 191 20.15 -6.46 -11.53
CA VAL A 191 21.03 -6.54 -12.71
C VAL A 191 20.59 -5.57 -13.80
N ALA A 192 19.29 -5.43 -14.06
CA ALA A 192 18.74 -4.48 -15.03
C ALA A 192 19.04 -3.01 -14.66
N GLN A 193 19.01 -2.68 -13.36
CA GLN A 193 19.33 -1.34 -12.87
C GLN A 193 20.81 -1.00 -13.01
N ARG A 194 21.73 -1.97 -12.82
CA ARG A 194 23.17 -1.78 -13.05
C ARG A 194 23.50 -1.51 -14.52
N ASN A 195 22.79 -2.15 -15.45
CA ASN A 195 23.00 -1.95 -16.89
C ASN A 195 22.43 -0.61 -17.40
N SER A 196 21.43 -0.06 -16.72
CA SER A 196 20.81 1.24 -17.04
C SER A 196 21.60 2.44 -16.49
N SER A 197 22.47 2.24 -15.48
CA SER A 197 23.34 3.28 -14.91
C SER A 197 24.61 3.59 -15.72
N ARG A 198 24.82 2.99 -16.90
CA ARG A 198 26.02 3.29 -17.72
C ARG A 198 25.96 4.62 -18.48
N ASN A 199 24.82 5.31 -18.50
CA ASN A 199 24.60 6.55 -19.27
C ASN A 199 23.91 7.70 -18.51
N VAL A 200 24.02 7.77 -17.18
CA VAL A 200 23.57 8.93 -16.41
C VAL A 200 24.64 9.30 -15.40
N THR A 201 25.15 10.52 -15.47
CA THR A 201 26.01 11.15 -14.45
C THR A 201 25.35 10.96 -13.09
N ALA A 202 26.04 10.26 -12.19
CA ALA A 202 25.54 9.81 -10.90
C ALA A 202 24.96 10.96 -10.05
N PRO A 203 23.73 10.83 -9.53
CA PRO A 203 23.41 11.32 -8.19
C PRO A 203 24.03 10.34 -7.18
N ALA A 204 24.46 10.88 -6.03
CA ALA A 204 25.29 10.23 -5.02
C ALA A 204 24.86 8.79 -4.63
N PRO A 205 25.82 7.89 -4.36
CA PRO A 205 25.51 6.54 -3.90
C PRO A 205 24.89 6.59 -2.50
N ALA A 206 23.85 5.76 -2.30
CA ALA A 206 23.41 5.34 -0.98
C ALA A 206 24.63 5.01 -0.10
N SER A 207 24.67 5.64 1.06
CA SER A 207 25.77 5.60 2.02
C SER A 207 26.20 4.17 2.31
N ARG A 208 27.25 3.72 1.62
CA ARG A 208 28.05 2.58 2.07
C ARG A 208 28.61 3.02 3.42
N LEU A 209 28.30 2.30 4.49
CA LEU A 209 28.92 2.47 5.80
C LEU A 209 30.43 2.64 5.57
N SER A 210 30.98 3.77 6.01
CA SER A 210 32.41 4.02 5.88
C SER A 210 33.18 2.94 6.64
N ASN A 211 34.39 2.61 6.21
CA ASN A 211 35.24 1.66 6.95
C ASN A 211 35.40 2.06 8.42
N GLU A 212 35.31 3.36 8.72
CA GLU A 212 35.34 3.94 10.06
C GLU A 212 34.09 3.61 10.89
N ALA A 213 32.89 3.57 10.27
CA ALA A 213 31.68 3.10 10.94
C ALA A 213 31.77 1.60 11.27
N ILE A 214 32.36 0.80 10.38
CA ILE A 214 32.56 -0.64 10.61
C ILE A 214 33.57 -0.87 11.76
N GLU A 215 34.59 -0.03 11.89
CA GLU A 215 35.57 -0.08 12.98
C GLU A 215 35.00 0.40 14.32
N ALA A 216 34.21 1.48 14.32
CA ALA A 216 33.44 1.95 15.47
C ALA A 216 32.56 0.83 16.03
N THR A 217 31.75 0.21 15.17
CA THR A 217 30.87 -0.92 15.47
C THR A 217 31.62 -2.12 16.05
N ARG A 218 32.87 -2.38 15.62
CA ARG A 218 33.73 -3.44 16.18
C ARG A 218 34.25 -3.11 17.59
N GLN A 219 34.55 -1.84 17.86
CA GLN A 219 35.02 -1.38 19.18
C GLN A 219 33.91 -1.39 20.24
N LEU A 220 32.64 -1.08 19.87
CA LEU A 220 31.49 -1.27 20.78
C LEU A 220 31.38 -2.70 21.29
N ARG A 221 31.68 -3.64 20.40
CA ARG A 221 31.55 -5.07 20.66
C ARG A 221 32.63 -5.60 21.59
N GLU A 222 33.85 -5.09 21.48
CA GLU A 222 34.96 -5.47 22.36
C GLU A 222 34.83 -4.89 23.77
N SER A 223 33.99 -3.87 23.98
CA SER A 223 33.75 -3.25 25.30
C SER A 223 32.35 -2.64 25.38
N PRO A 224 31.34 -3.35 25.94
CA PRO A 224 29.96 -2.85 26.08
C PRO A 224 29.81 -1.55 26.88
N ASP A 225 30.79 -1.22 27.73
CA ASP A 225 30.87 0.06 28.45
C ASP A 225 31.09 1.27 27.51
N SER A 226 31.36 1.04 26.22
CA SER A 226 31.57 2.08 25.21
C SER A 226 30.31 2.48 24.44
N PHE A 227 29.12 1.92 24.70
CA PHE A 227 27.87 2.39 24.05
C PHE A 227 27.64 3.90 24.24
N VAL A 228 27.98 4.42 25.42
CA VAL A 228 27.99 5.86 25.77
C VAL A 228 29.06 6.67 25.02
N ASP A 229 30.05 6.03 24.40
CA ASP A 229 31.01 6.71 23.53
C ASP A 229 30.43 6.98 22.14
N PHE A 230 29.32 6.35 21.73
CA PHE A 230 28.72 6.54 20.40
C PHE A 230 27.37 7.27 20.47
N ILE A 231 26.55 6.95 21.47
CA ILE A 231 25.26 7.62 21.71
C ILE A 231 25.18 8.04 23.17
N SER A 232 25.09 9.34 23.41
CA SER A 232 24.84 9.91 24.74
C SER A 232 23.35 9.96 25.00
N VAL A 233 22.92 9.48 26.17
CA VAL A 233 21.51 9.38 26.56
C VAL A 233 21.30 10.15 27.87
N ALA A 234 20.29 11.01 27.90
CA ALA A 234 19.90 11.77 29.09
C ALA A 234 18.39 11.72 29.30
N PRO A 235 17.89 11.56 30.54
CA PRO A 235 16.45 11.56 30.79
C PRO A 235 15.85 12.92 30.41
N HIS A 236 14.75 12.90 29.66
CA HIS A 236 13.97 14.08 29.33
C HIS A 236 12.73 14.13 30.23
N ARG A 237 12.57 15.23 30.98
CA ARG A 237 11.46 15.40 31.92
C ARG A 237 10.63 16.61 31.56
N GLU A 238 9.33 16.47 31.70
CA GLU A 238 8.33 17.54 31.60
C GLU A 238 7.47 17.47 32.86
N ASP A 239 7.27 18.60 33.55
CA ASP A 239 6.52 18.68 34.82
C ASP A 239 6.93 17.64 35.88
N ASP A 240 8.25 17.39 36.00
CA ASP A 240 8.86 16.40 36.91
C ASP A 240 8.58 14.93 36.59
N VAL A 241 7.91 14.65 35.45
CA VAL A 241 7.65 13.31 34.93
C VAL A 241 8.63 12.99 33.80
N THR A 242 9.19 11.77 33.78
CA THR A 242 10.05 11.33 32.68
C THR A 242 9.18 11.00 31.46
N VAL A 243 9.34 11.79 30.40
CA VAL A 243 8.60 11.65 29.14
C VAL A 243 9.44 10.97 28.06
N GLY A 244 10.63 10.49 28.40
CA GLY A 244 11.51 9.71 27.53
C GLY A 244 12.98 10.01 27.77
N TYR A 245 13.81 9.63 26.81
CA TYR A 245 15.26 9.81 26.88
C TYR A 245 15.78 10.57 25.66
N LYS A 246 16.35 11.75 25.91
CA LYS A 246 16.99 12.55 24.87
C LYS A 246 18.32 11.91 24.47
N ILE A 247 18.52 11.78 23.16
CA ILE A 247 19.74 11.27 22.58
C ILE A 247 20.59 12.38 21.96
N SER A 248 21.89 12.19 21.98
CA SER A 248 22.88 13.09 21.39
C SER A 248 24.08 12.29 20.88
N PRO A 249 24.84 12.82 19.90
CA PRO A 249 26.04 12.16 19.44
C PRO A 249 27.04 12.00 20.60
N GLY A 250 27.64 10.81 20.68
CA GLY A 250 28.73 10.52 21.59
C GLY A 250 30.08 11.08 21.09
N LYS A 251 31.18 10.54 21.62
CA LYS A 251 32.54 10.86 21.19
C LYS A 251 32.84 10.37 19.76
N ASN A 252 32.22 9.27 19.33
CA ASN A 252 32.30 8.75 17.96
C ASN A 252 30.89 8.68 17.34
N PRO A 253 30.47 9.69 16.57
CA PRO A 253 29.09 9.80 16.08
C PRO A 253 28.79 8.89 14.88
N ALA A 254 29.71 8.03 14.45
CA ALA A 254 29.52 7.23 13.22
C ALA A 254 28.23 6.39 13.23
N LEU A 255 27.87 5.80 14.37
CA LEU A 255 26.60 5.08 14.55
C LEU A 255 25.41 6.01 14.72
N PHE A 256 25.61 7.16 15.35
CA PHE A 256 24.55 8.17 15.48
C PHE A 256 24.13 8.71 14.10
N GLU A 257 25.09 8.92 13.21
CA GLU A 257 24.85 9.42 11.85
C GLU A 257 24.30 8.33 10.91
N ALA A 258 24.79 7.09 11.03
CA ALA A 258 24.36 5.98 10.17
C ALA A 258 22.89 5.58 10.33
N THR A 259 22.29 5.92 11.47
CA THR A 259 20.97 5.43 11.91
C THR A 259 19.85 6.43 11.64
N GLY A 260 20.19 7.61 11.11
CA GLY A 260 19.23 8.68 10.85
C GLY A 260 18.73 9.38 12.11
N LEU A 261 19.34 9.10 13.27
CA LEU A 261 19.10 9.82 14.51
C LEU A 261 19.59 11.26 14.39
N LYS A 262 18.87 12.18 15.03
CA LYS A 262 19.25 13.60 15.08
C LYS A 262 19.44 14.01 16.52
N SER A 263 20.41 14.91 16.73
CA SER A 263 20.69 15.43 18.07
C SER A 263 19.45 16.12 18.62
N GLY A 264 19.04 15.73 19.82
CA GLY A 264 17.84 16.25 20.47
C GLY A 264 16.58 15.42 20.26
N ASP A 265 16.62 14.35 19.47
CA ASP A 265 15.55 13.35 19.43
C ASP A 265 15.28 12.81 20.84
N VAL A 266 14.01 12.57 21.17
CA VAL A 266 13.58 12.01 22.47
C VAL A 266 12.96 10.65 22.23
N VAL A 267 13.62 9.59 22.67
CA VAL A 267 13.13 8.22 22.56
C VAL A 267 12.03 7.99 23.58
N THR A 268 10.87 7.54 23.11
CA THR A 268 9.69 7.23 23.93
C THR A 268 9.40 5.74 23.98
N LEU A 269 9.73 4.98 22.93
CA LEU A 269 9.62 3.51 22.94
C LEU A 269 10.87 2.83 22.39
N ILE A 270 11.17 1.65 22.94
CA ILE A 270 12.18 0.70 22.44
C ILE A 270 11.50 -0.66 22.30
N ASN A 271 11.48 -1.25 21.11
CA ASN A 271 10.85 -2.55 20.82
C ASN A 271 9.38 -2.65 21.33
N GLY A 272 8.67 -1.52 21.33
CA GLY A 272 7.29 -1.42 21.83
C GLY A 272 7.16 -1.28 23.35
N LEU A 273 8.26 -1.26 24.11
CA LEU A 273 8.29 -0.95 25.54
C LEU A 273 8.35 0.56 25.77
N ASP A 274 7.46 1.07 26.62
CA ASP A 274 7.30 2.48 26.90
C ASP A 274 8.35 2.97 27.91
N LEU A 275 9.23 3.89 27.48
CA LEU A 275 10.28 4.45 28.32
C LEU A 275 9.79 5.54 29.28
N THR A 276 8.51 5.89 29.24
CA THR A 276 7.88 6.77 30.24
C THR A 276 7.46 5.99 31.49
N ASP A 277 7.28 4.67 31.38
CA ASP A 277 7.05 3.76 32.50
C ASP A 277 8.41 3.29 33.08
N PRO A 278 8.73 3.57 34.35
CA PRO A 278 9.99 3.16 34.97
C PRO A 278 10.25 1.65 34.94
N GLN A 279 9.22 0.80 35.02
CA GLN A 279 9.41 -0.65 34.99
C GLN A 279 9.74 -1.13 33.58
N GLN A 280 8.98 -0.66 32.58
CA GLN A 280 9.23 -1.02 31.19
C GLN A 280 10.56 -0.45 30.68
N SER A 281 11.01 0.69 31.22
CA SER A 281 12.33 1.24 30.93
C SER A 281 13.48 0.31 31.34
N ILE A 282 13.32 -0.41 32.47
CA ILE A 282 14.31 -1.39 32.94
C ILE A 282 14.31 -2.60 32.00
N ASP A 283 13.13 -3.09 31.63
CA ASP A 283 12.97 -4.22 30.72
C ASP A 283 13.55 -3.90 29.32
N ALA A 284 13.27 -2.71 28.80
CA ALA A 284 13.78 -2.22 27.53
C ALA A 284 15.32 -2.16 27.50
N MET A 285 15.93 -1.72 28.60
CA MET A 285 17.39 -1.68 28.72
C MET A 285 18.02 -3.07 28.82
N GLY A 286 17.28 -4.04 29.38
CA GLY A 286 17.69 -5.45 29.38
C GLY A 286 17.61 -6.07 27.99
N GLU A 287 16.57 -5.77 27.23
CA GLU A 287 16.36 -6.24 25.86
C GLU A 287 17.42 -5.68 24.91
N LEU A 288 17.76 -4.39 25.05
CA LEU A 288 18.79 -3.71 24.26
C LEU A 288 20.15 -4.42 24.29
N ARG A 289 20.51 -5.05 25.41
CA ARG A 289 21.81 -5.73 25.57
C ARG A 289 21.93 -7.02 24.76
N ASN A 290 20.81 -7.64 24.41
CA ASN A 290 20.78 -8.95 23.74
C ASN A 290 20.12 -8.87 22.35
N ALA A 291 19.66 -7.69 21.93
CA ALA A 291 18.94 -7.51 20.69
C ALA A 291 19.90 -7.35 19.50
N GLU A 292 19.64 -8.07 18.41
CA GLU A 292 20.31 -7.87 17.11
C GLU A 292 19.66 -6.70 16.34
N PHE A 293 18.40 -6.39 16.64
CA PHE A 293 17.63 -5.33 16.01
C PHE A 293 16.86 -4.54 17.07
N ILE A 294 16.85 -3.23 16.93
CA ILE A 294 16.14 -2.32 17.84
C ILE A 294 15.20 -1.44 17.02
N GLU A 295 13.93 -1.44 17.40
CA GLU A 295 12.95 -0.46 16.94
C GLU A 295 12.89 0.70 17.96
N LEU A 296 13.17 1.91 17.49
CA LEU A 296 13.16 3.14 18.27
C LEU A 296 12.00 4.02 17.82
N THR A 297 11.10 4.36 18.72
CA THR A 297 10.13 5.44 18.48
C THR A 297 10.67 6.72 19.11
N VAL A 298 10.89 7.75 18.29
CA VAL A 298 11.47 9.03 18.69
C VAL A 298 10.51 10.19 18.43
N ASN A 299 10.48 11.15 19.35
CA ASN A 299 9.88 12.45 19.17
C ASN A 299 10.95 13.45 18.73
N ARG A 300 10.82 13.95 17.50
CA ARG A 300 11.71 14.93 16.88
C ARG A 300 10.93 16.22 16.66
N ASN A 301 11.16 17.22 17.51
CA ASN A 301 10.49 18.52 17.42
C ASN A 301 8.94 18.43 17.39
N GLY A 302 8.34 17.44 18.05
CA GLY A 302 6.90 17.20 18.07
C GLY A 302 6.39 16.19 17.03
N GLU A 303 7.25 15.73 16.11
CA GLU A 303 6.93 14.67 15.15
C GLU A 303 7.37 13.30 15.69
N ILE A 304 6.50 12.29 15.62
CA ILE A 304 6.84 10.92 16.02
C ILE A 304 7.40 10.18 14.81
N LEU A 305 8.62 9.65 14.93
CA LEU A 305 9.27 8.83 13.92
C LEU A 305 9.67 7.48 14.50
N THR A 306 9.52 6.42 13.71
CA THR A 306 10.05 5.09 14.03
C THR A 306 11.32 4.85 13.22
N LEU A 307 12.39 4.46 13.90
CA LEU A 307 13.71 4.20 13.34
C LEU A 307 14.14 2.78 13.70
N TYR A 308 14.80 2.09 12.77
CA TYR A 308 15.33 0.75 12.99
C TYR A 308 16.85 0.82 13.07
N LEU A 309 17.39 0.20 14.12
CA LEU A 309 18.81 0.11 14.39
C LEU A 309 19.22 -1.36 14.40
N GLU A 310 20.02 -1.76 13.41
CA GLU A 310 20.70 -3.06 13.41
C GLU A 310 21.95 -2.97 14.29
N LEU A 311 22.01 -3.83 15.30
CA LEU A 311 23.18 -4.02 16.15
C LEU A 311 24.03 -5.17 15.58
N PRO A 312 25.35 -5.02 15.46
CA PRO A 312 26.23 -6.10 15.00
C PRO A 312 26.22 -7.29 15.98
N GLU A 313 26.27 -8.52 15.46
CA GLU A 313 26.42 -9.74 16.29
C GLU A 313 27.65 -9.67 17.22
N ALA A 314 27.47 -10.16 18.46
CA ALA A 314 28.46 -10.24 19.55
C ALA A 314 29.67 -11.15 19.24
#